data_AF-A0A5C8L5B0-F1
#
_entry.id   AF-A0A5C8L5B0-F1
#
_cell.length_a   1.000
_cell.length_b   1.000
_cell.length_c   1.000
_cell.angle_alpha   90.00
_cell.angle_beta   90.00
_cell.angle_gamma   90.00
#
_symmetry.space_group_name_H-M   'P 1'
#
loop_
_entity.id
_entity.type
_entity.pdbx_description
1 polymer ?
#
loop_
_entity_poly.entity_id
_entity_poly.type
_entity_poly.pdbx_seq_one_letter_code
_entity_poly.pdbx_strand_id
1 'polypeptide(L)'
;MAGERLPARLSLRSQLWFRWTGKCSETATSHIQTVGYNLNTLMKIITKFIIISSLILLISCKSERKKPELTENYSLSKQEMLQDFDVFKSIFTEANAGLYKYRTKHEIDSAFSKNKTEIKSNISYREFYNILWNVIDYTGSCHNELTYPDSLDNHLSKQKIFFPIPLKYLENKIYTNLNYENIPVGSEIVSVNNINSNQFATSIAKYVSTDGFNKTGKYAKIETDWLPFYIYLAVGKQSQFEIEYKSQNSNNLQKSTIASVTYKDFYTNYNNRYSKEFENKLGKNYSYKWLDSINTGLLKVHTFAMGGPETDGHTQYATFLDSVFTTLQAKKVKSLIVDVRGNGGGNDPNDLLLYSYLTQREFKENTSAFTLFQEIPFKEYYVYDDVEELTNDLKKEHSILKEDRYYQNDTFNEVWKPQSNAFQGTIILLIDPYVASAGSLFASLVKSDENTIVIGEESLGGYYGHTGHIPMTYELPNSKLRLTFSIVDLEQDVKELSDQKFGDGILPDFKVVQTHEDFINNKDIQLNFEIGKIKKL
;
A
#
# COMPACT_ATOMS: atom_id res chain seq x y z
N MET A 1 -19.91 12.79 27.99
CA MET A 1 -20.26 11.67 27.10
C MET A 1 -19.18 11.59 26.05
N ALA A 2 -18.27 10.64 26.25
CA ALA A 2 -17.10 10.40 25.44
C ALA A 2 -17.45 9.53 24.23
N GLY A 3 -16.86 9.84 23.09
CA GLY A 3 -16.99 9.11 21.84
C GLY A 3 -15.87 9.54 20.90
N GLU A 4 -14.62 9.44 21.36
CA GLU A 4 -13.45 9.69 20.51
C GLU A 4 -13.24 8.50 19.58
N ARG A 5 -13.31 8.80 18.28
CA ARG A 5 -13.06 7.90 17.17
C ARG A 5 -11.61 7.38 17.27
N LEU A 6 -11.45 6.06 17.22
CA LEU A 6 -10.17 5.42 16.88
C LEU A 6 -9.67 6.03 15.55
N PRO A 7 -8.36 6.33 15.41
CA PRO A 7 -7.82 6.92 14.20
C PRO A 7 -8.04 5.97 13.02
N ALA A 8 -8.40 6.56 11.89
CA ALA A 8 -8.85 5.88 10.70
C ALA A 8 -7.89 4.74 10.30
N ARG A 9 -8.41 3.51 10.34
CA ARG A 9 -7.95 2.45 9.44
C ARG A 9 -8.01 3.06 8.03
N LEU A 10 -6.88 3.19 7.35
CA LEU A 10 -6.84 3.42 5.90
C LEU A 10 -7.41 2.16 5.24
N SER A 11 -8.73 2.04 5.31
CA SER A 11 -9.47 1.01 4.61
C SER A 11 -9.66 1.49 3.17
N LEU A 12 -9.57 0.55 2.22
CA LEU A 12 -10.02 0.67 0.84
C LEU A 12 -11.41 1.32 0.70
N ARG A 13 -12.24 1.35 1.76
CA ARG A 13 -13.50 2.13 1.78
C ARG A 13 -13.28 3.60 1.46
N SER A 14 -12.16 4.20 1.85
CA SER A 14 -11.85 5.60 1.54
C SER A 14 -11.50 5.84 0.07
N GLN A 15 -11.08 4.80 -0.68
CA GLN A 15 -10.78 4.90 -2.10
C GLN A 15 -12.04 4.70 -2.96
N LEU A 16 -12.99 3.87 -2.54
CA LEU A 16 -14.23 3.59 -3.30
C LEU A 16 -15.39 4.56 -3.00
N TRP A 17 -15.42 5.22 -1.82
CA TRP A 17 -16.51 6.14 -1.47
C TRP A 17 -16.57 7.40 -2.36
N PHE A 18 -15.46 7.78 -3.00
CA PHE A 18 -15.40 8.98 -3.85
C PHE A 18 -15.96 8.80 -5.27
N ARG A 19 -16.15 7.56 -5.77
CA ARG A 19 -16.87 7.32 -7.04
C ARG A 19 -18.38 7.56 -6.91
N TRP A 20 -18.94 7.49 -5.69
CA TRP A 20 -20.39 7.46 -5.47
C TRP A 20 -21.03 8.83 -5.16
N THR A 21 -20.33 9.75 -4.50
CA THR A 21 -20.92 11.03 -4.08
C THR A 21 -21.01 12.09 -5.19
N GLY A 22 -20.23 11.96 -6.27
CA GLY A 22 -20.27 12.89 -7.42
C GLY A 22 -21.57 12.81 -8.24
N LYS A 23 -22.08 11.60 -8.51
CA LYS A 23 -23.24 11.40 -9.41
C LYS A 23 -24.61 11.68 -8.77
N CYS A 24 -24.76 11.53 -7.46
CA CYS A 24 -26.04 11.79 -6.78
C CYS A 24 -26.29 13.27 -6.47
N SER A 25 -25.24 14.11 -6.45
CA SER A 25 -25.36 15.55 -6.22
C SER A 25 -26.00 16.28 -7.42
N GLU A 26 -25.69 15.88 -8.66
CA GLU A 26 -26.06 16.63 -9.86
C GLU A 26 -27.48 16.31 -10.40
N THR A 27 -28.04 15.16 -10.07
CA THR A 27 -29.40 14.79 -10.50
C THR A 27 -30.49 15.47 -9.68
N ALA A 28 -30.19 15.94 -8.46
CA ALA A 28 -31.14 16.67 -7.63
C ALA A 28 -31.19 18.17 -7.98
N THR A 29 -30.09 18.76 -8.48
CA THR A 29 -30.01 20.21 -8.76
C THR A 29 -30.54 20.59 -10.14
N SER A 30 -30.47 19.70 -11.14
CA SER A 30 -30.89 20.01 -12.52
C SER A 30 -32.41 19.95 -12.76
N HIS A 31 -33.20 19.37 -11.85
CA HIS A 31 -34.66 19.28 -11.99
C HIS A 31 -35.45 20.39 -11.28
N ILE A 32 -34.79 21.27 -10.52
CA ILE A 32 -35.48 22.32 -9.73
C ILE A 32 -35.62 23.64 -10.48
N GLN A 33 -34.98 23.81 -11.65
CA GLN A 33 -35.02 25.07 -12.40
C GLN A 33 -36.08 25.18 -13.50
N THR A 34 -36.92 24.16 -13.76
CA THR A 34 -37.72 24.16 -15.01
C THR A 34 -39.23 24.01 -14.89
N VAL A 35 -39.85 23.92 -13.70
CA VAL A 35 -41.33 23.85 -13.64
C VAL A 35 -41.91 24.61 -12.45
N GLY A 36 -42.59 25.72 -12.75
CA GLY A 36 -43.34 26.52 -11.77
C GLY A 36 -44.55 25.77 -11.23
N TYR A 37 -44.37 25.02 -10.15
CA TYR A 37 -45.48 24.44 -9.38
C TYR A 37 -45.83 25.32 -8.17
N ASN A 38 -47.14 25.44 -7.93
CA ASN A 38 -47.70 26.14 -6.77
C ASN A 38 -47.31 25.41 -5.47
N LEU A 39 -46.53 26.08 -4.62
CA LEU A 39 -45.91 25.55 -3.39
C LEU A 39 -46.87 24.77 -2.47
N ASN A 40 -48.15 25.15 -2.44
CA ASN A 40 -49.16 24.50 -1.60
C ASN A 40 -49.57 23.09 -2.09
N THR A 41 -49.48 22.83 -3.39
CA THR A 41 -49.76 21.50 -3.97
C THR A 41 -48.58 20.57 -3.76
N LEU A 42 -47.36 21.09 -3.83
CA LEU A 42 -46.12 20.38 -3.58
C LEU A 42 -46.03 19.90 -2.12
N MET A 43 -46.36 20.77 -1.15
CA MET A 43 -46.38 20.40 0.28
C MET A 43 -47.36 19.27 0.60
N LYS A 44 -48.54 19.22 -0.03
CA LYS A 44 -49.52 18.15 0.19
C LYS A 44 -49.07 16.80 -0.39
N ILE A 45 -48.36 16.81 -1.52
CA ILE A 45 -47.80 15.60 -2.13
C ILE A 45 -46.62 15.07 -1.29
N ILE A 46 -45.73 15.97 -0.83
CA ILE A 46 -44.61 15.63 0.05
C ILE A 46 -45.11 15.01 1.36
N THR A 47 -46.16 15.56 1.96
CA THR A 47 -46.71 15.03 3.23
C THR A 47 -47.32 13.63 3.05
N LYS A 48 -47.98 13.35 1.92
CA LYS A 48 -48.48 11.99 1.59
C LYS A 48 -47.34 11.00 1.29
N PHE A 49 -46.28 11.43 0.61
CA PHE A 49 -45.11 10.60 0.35
C PHE A 49 -44.35 10.25 1.64
N ILE A 50 -44.24 11.19 2.58
CA ILE A 50 -43.61 10.94 3.89
C ILE A 50 -44.38 9.85 4.66
N ILE A 51 -45.72 9.91 4.67
CA ILE A 51 -46.58 8.93 5.37
C ILE A 51 -46.53 7.53 4.71
N ILE A 52 -46.42 7.47 3.38
CA ILE A 52 -46.30 6.18 2.67
C ILE A 52 -44.88 5.59 2.82
N SER A 53 -43.84 6.44 2.85
CA SER A 53 -42.45 5.99 3.08
C SER A 53 -42.25 5.43 4.50
N SER A 54 -42.91 6.02 5.51
CA SER A 54 -42.83 5.55 6.89
C SER A 54 -43.62 4.26 7.12
N LEU A 55 -44.66 3.98 6.33
CA LEU A 55 -45.35 2.67 6.35
C LEU A 55 -44.52 1.55 5.70
N ILE A 56 -43.74 1.85 4.65
CA ILE A 56 -42.87 0.87 3.97
C ILE A 56 -41.63 0.53 4.82
N LEU A 57 -41.12 1.49 5.60
CA LEU A 57 -40.04 1.29 6.57
C LEU A 57 -40.40 0.33 7.72
N LEU A 58 -41.69 0.16 8.04
CA LEU A 58 -42.14 -0.76 9.09
C LEU A 58 -42.26 -2.22 8.64
N ILE A 59 -42.22 -2.50 7.32
CA ILE A 59 -42.37 -3.86 6.76
C ILE A 59 -41.01 -4.44 6.34
N SER A 60 -39.94 -3.63 6.29
CA SER A 60 -38.58 -4.08 5.95
C SER A 60 -37.71 -4.44 7.18
N CYS A 61 -38.31 -5.00 8.23
CA CYS A 61 -37.56 -5.74 9.25
C CYS A 61 -37.27 -7.17 8.74
N LYS A 62 -36.51 -7.30 7.65
CA LYS A 62 -35.70 -8.51 7.48
C LYS A 62 -34.64 -8.45 8.57
N SER A 63 -34.62 -9.42 9.47
CA SER A 63 -33.56 -9.51 10.47
C SER A 63 -32.22 -9.56 9.72
N GLU A 64 -31.43 -8.50 9.80
CA GLU A 64 -30.00 -8.62 9.52
C GLU A 64 -29.49 -9.73 10.44
N ARG A 65 -29.09 -10.86 9.85
CA ARG A 65 -28.37 -11.88 10.60
C ARG A 65 -27.13 -11.17 11.13
N LYS A 66 -27.09 -10.88 12.44
CA LYS A 66 -25.89 -10.36 13.10
C LYS A 66 -24.72 -11.26 12.66
N LYS A 67 -23.75 -10.70 11.94
CA LYS A 67 -22.52 -11.41 11.60
C LYS A 67 -21.93 -11.92 12.93
N PRO A 68 -21.54 -13.21 13.02
CA PRO A 68 -21.07 -13.77 14.27
C PRO A 68 -19.88 -12.96 14.79
N GLU A 69 -19.97 -12.52 16.05
CA GLU A 69 -18.86 -11.88 16.76
C GLU A 69 -17.80 -12.96 17.03
N LEU A 70 -16.84 -13.08 16.11
CA LEU A 70 -15.70 -13.96 16.31
C LEU A 70 -14.88 -13.46 17.49
N THR A 71 -14.85 -14.24 18.57
CA THR A 71 -14.11 -13.97 19.81
C THR A 71 -12.90 -14.89 19.92
N GLU A 72 -12.10 -14.69 20.97
CA GLU A 72 -10.85 -15.41 21.26
C GLU A 72 -10.91 -16.95 21.21
N ASN A 73 -12.10 -17.54 21.38
CA ASN A 73 -12.32 -18.98 21.35
C ASN A 73 -12.77 -19.49 19.99
N TYR A 74 -12.55 -18.72 18.92
CA TYR A 74 -12.86 -19.17 17.57
C TYR A 74 -11.86 -20.25 17.13
N SER A 75 -12.19 -21.50 17.45
CA SER A 75 -11.45 -22.68 17.04
C SER A 75 -11.98 -23.18 15.71
N LEU A 76 -11.09 -23.36 14.74
CA LEU A 76 -11.40 -24.06 13.50
C LEU A 76 -11.02 -25.52 13.64
N SER A 77 -11.93 -26.42 13.27
CA SER A 77 -11.60 -27.82 13.08
C SER A 77 -10.66 -28.00 11.89
N LYS A 78 -9.92 -29.12 11.87
CA LYS A 78 -9.07 -29.48 10.71
C LYS A 78 -9.85 -29.47 9.40
N GLN A 79 -11.10 -29.93 9.42
CA GLN A 79 -11.93 -30.00 8.22
C GLN A 79 -12.31 -28.60 7.72
N GLU A 80 -12.70 -27.68 8.61
CA GLU A 80 -12.98 -26.29 8.26
C GLU A 80 -11.74 -25.59 7.69
N MET A 81 -10.57 -25.81 8.28
CA MET A 81 -9.30 -25.28 7.75
C MET A 81 -8.96 -25.83 6.37
N LEU A 82 -9.18 -27.13 6.13
CA LEU A 82 -8.96 -27.74 4.81
C LEU A 82 -9.94 -27.20 3.76
N GLN A 83 -11.21 -27.01 4.12
CA GLN A 83 -12.20 -26.42 3.23
C GLN A 83 -11.84 -24.97 2.88
N ASP A 84 -11.46 -24.17 3.86
CA ASP A 84 -11.01 -22.80 3.64
C ASP A 84 -9.75 -22.76 2.77
N PHE A 85 -8.79 -23.67 2.98
CA PHE A 85 -7.59 -23.76 2.16
C PHE A 85 -7.92 -24.10 0.70
N ASP A 86 -8.88 -25.00 0.47
CA ASP A 86 -9.31 -25.37 -0.87
C ASP A 86 -10.04 -24.21 -1.57
N VAL A 87 -10.91 -23.48 -0.87
CA VAL A 87 -11.53 -22.26 -1.40
C VAL A 87 -10.49 -21.18 -1.69
N PHE A 88 -9.56 -20.95 -0.76
CA PHE A 88 -8.43 -20.04 -0.93
C PHE A 88 -7.65 -20.36 -2.22
N LYS A 89 -7.26 -21.62 -2.40
CA LYS A 89 -6.53 -22.06 -3.60
C LYS A 89 -7.32 -21.82 -4.89
N SER A 90 -8.60 -22.18 -4.90
CA SER A 90 -9.43 -22.01 -6.10
C SER A 90 -9.63 -20.55 -6.47
N ILE A 91 -9.94 -19.69 -5.49
CA ILE A 91 -10.06 -18.24 -5.71
C ILE A 91 -8.77 -17.67 -6.29
N PHE A 92 -7.62 -17.96 -5.67
CA PHE A 92 -6.34 -17.42 -6.15
C PHE A 92 -5.99 -17.93 -7.56
N THR A 93 -6.30 -19.18 -7.87
CA THR A 93 -6.00 -19.78 -9.19
C THR A 93 -6.87 -19.20 -10.30
N GLU A 94 -8.14 -18.93 -10.03
CA GLU A 94 -9.10 -18.47 -11.06
C GLU A 94 -9.16 -16.95 -11.19
N ALA A 95 -8.84 -16.20 -10.12
CA ALA A 95 -9.02 -14.76 -10.10
C ALA A 95 -7.73 -13.94 -10.13
N ASN A 96 -6.60 -14.46 -9.63
CA ASN A 96 -5.36 -13.69 -9.55
C ASN A 96 -4.54 -13.83 -10.84
N ALA A 97 -4.65 -12.84 -11.74
CA ALA A 97 -3.87 -12.80 -12.99
C ALA A 97 -2.35 -12.82 -12.75
N GLY A 98 -1.89 -12.26 -11.63
CA GLY A 98 -0.49 -12.19 -11.24
C GLY A 98 0.08 -13.45 -10.58
N LEU A 99 -0.74 -14.48 -10.34
CA LEU A 99 -0.34 -15.69 -9.57
C LEU A 99 0.96 -16.33 -10.09
N TYR A 100 1.17 -16.30 -11.41
CA TYR A 100 2.30 -16.93 -12.08
C TYR A 100 3.30 -15.92 -12.67
N LYS A 101 3.23 -14.64 -12.30
CA LYS A 101 4.10 -13.59 -12.86
C LYS A 101 5.58 -13.85 -12.57
N TYR A 102 5.89 -14.18 -11.31
CA TYR A 102 7.28 -14.34 -10.84
C TYR A 102 7.67 -15.79 -10.57
N ARG A 103 6.72 -16.72 -10.63
CA ARG A 103 6.89 -18.12 -10.27
C ARG A 103 6.23 -19.01 -11.30
N THR A 104 6.90 -20.10 -11.64
CA THR A 104 6.31 -21.11 -12.51
C THR A 104 5.09 -21.77 -11.86
N LYS A 105 4.19 -22.30 -12.68
CA LYS A 105 3.03 -23.06 -12.19
C LYS A 105 3.44 -24.19 -11.23
N HIS A 106 4.52 -24.90 -11.55
CA HIS A 106 5.03 -25.99 -10.71
C HIS A 106 5.47 -25.49 -9.32
N GLU A 107 6.16 -24.34 -9.24
CA GLU A 107 6.57 -23.75 -7.96
C GLU A 107 5.36 -23.33 -7.11
N ILE A 108 4.36 -22.70 -7.73
CA ILE A 108 3.12 -22.30 -7.05
C ILE A 108 2.34 -23.53 -6.57
N ASP A 109 2.13 -24.53 -7.42
CA ASP A 109 1.44 -25.78 -7.06
C ASP A 109 2.15 -26.51 -5.92
N SER A 110 3.49 -26.47 -5.90
CA SER A 110 4.32 -27.01 -4.82
C SER A 110 4.12 -26.23 -3.51
N ALA A 111 4.08 -24.89 -3.57
CA ALA A 111 3.84 -24.05 -2.40
C ALA A 111 2.45 -24.31 -1.77
N PHE A 112 1.40 -24.44 -2.60
CA PHE A 112 0.08 -24.84 -2.12
C PHE A 112 0.10 -26.23 -1.47
N SER A 113 0.65 -27.22 -2.18
CA SER A 113 0.71 -28.61 -1.71
C SER A 113 1.43 -28.72 -0.37
N LYS A 114 2.61 -28.09 -0.26
CA LYS A 114 3.42 -28.08 0.97
C LYS A 114 2.65 -27.45 2.13
N ASN A 115 2.10 -26.25 1.95
CA ASN A 115 1.40 -25.55 3.03
C ASN A 115 0.11 -26.28 3.46
N LYS A 116 -0.61 -26.94 2.54
CA LYS A 116 -1.77 -27.78 2.90
C LYS A 116 -1.41 -28.91 3.87
N THR A 117 -0.22 -29.49 3.76
CA THR A 117 0.23 -30.56 4.67
C THR A 117 0.49 -30.10 6.11
N GLU A 118 0.69 -28.80 6.33
CA GLU A 118 0.89 -28.25 7.67
C GLU A 118 -0.42 -28.10 8.46
N ILE A 119 -1.57 -28.26 7.82
CA ILE A 119 -2.89 -28.20 8.48
C ILE A 119 -3.11 -29.46 9.33
N LYS A 120 -2.88 -29.31 10.64
CA LYS A 120 -3.06 -30.35 11.67
C LYS A 120 -4.27 -30.03 12.55
N SER A 121 -4.74 -30.98 13.34
CA SER A 121 -5.92 -30.80 14.22
C SER A 121 -5.68 -29.91 15.43
N ASN A 122 -4.42 -29.65 15.78
CA ASN A 122 -4.01 -28.93 16.98
C ASN A 122 -3.40 -27.54 16.71
N ILE A 123 -3.51 -27.03 15.47
CA ILE A 123 -3.03 -25.68 15.16
C ILE A 123 -4.07 -24.62 15.52
N SER A 124 -3.59 -23.47 15.93
CA SER A 124 -4.37 -22.28 16.24
C SER A 124 -4.82 -21.54 14.98
N TYR A 125 -5.81 -20.64 15.14
CA TYR A 125 -6.24 -19.72 14.08
C TYR A 125 -5.07 -18.90 13.49
N ARG A 126 -4.14 -18.44 14.34
CA ARG A 126 -2.93 -17.71 13.93
C ARG A 126 -2.00 -18.58 13.07
N GLU A 127 -1.85 -19.85 13.43
CA GLU A 127 -1.04 -20.79 12.64
C GLU A 127 -1.71 -21.09 11.30
N PHE A 128 -3.03 -21.21 11.25
CA PHE A 128 -3.76 -21.33 9.98
C PHE A 128 -3.59 -20.09 9.09
N TYR A 129 -3.70 -18.88 9.65
CA TYR A 129 -3.36 -17.64 8.93
C TYR A 129 -1.95 -17.69 8.35
N ASN A 130 -0.96 -18.10 9.14
CA ASN A 130 0.43 -18.21 8.70
C ASN A 130 0.60 -19.20 7.53
N ILE A 131 -0.15 -20.31 7.53
CA ILE A 131 -0.15 -21.29 6.44
C ILE A 131 -0.63 -20.68 5.12
N LEU A 132 -1.72 -19.90 5.16
CA LEU A 132 -2.22 -19.19 3.97
C LEU A 132 -1.24 -18.11 3.53
N TRP A 133 -0.78 -17.29 4.48
CA TRP A 133 0.14 -16.18 4.23
C TRP A 133 1.45 -16.64 3.58
N ASN A 134 1.99 -17.80 3.99
CA ASN A 134 3.19 -18.36 3.37
C ASN A 134 3.04 -18.58 1.85
N VAL A 135 1.84 -18.90 1.37
CA VAL A 135 1.57 -19.02 -0.08
C VAL A 135 1.44 -17.63 -0.70
N ILE A 136 0.66 -16.75 -0.08
CA ILE A 136 0.40 -15.39 -0.54
C ILE A 136 1.71 -14.62 -0.74
N ASP A 137 2.58 -14.62 0.27
CA ASP A 137 3.88 -13.96 0.25
C ASP A 137 4.82 -14.51 -0.83
N TYR A 138 4.75 -15.83 -1.06
CA TYR A 138 5.61 -16.52 -2.04
C TYR A 138 5.32 -16.12 -3.49
N THR A 139 4.09 -15.68 -3.78
CA THR A 139 3.70 -15.26 -5.13
C THR A 139 4.36 -13.95 -5.57
N GLY A 140 4.70 -13.08 -4.62
CA GLY A 140 5.44 -11.85 -4.89
C GLY A 140 4.60 -10.73 -5.53
N SER A 141 3.53 -10.29 -4.87
CA SER A 141 2.83 -9.05 -5.23
C SER A 141 2.69 -8.16 -4.01
N CYS A 142 3.02 -6.88 -4.15
CA CYS A 142 2.86 -5.92 -3.07
C CYS A 142 1.42 -5.51 -2.76
N HIS A 143 0.46 -5.94 -3.58
CA HIS A 143 -0.98 -5.70 -3.42
C HIS A 143 -1.72 -6.88 -2.78
N ASN A 144 -0.99 -7.93 -2.39
CA ASN A 144 -1.56 -9.07 -1.70
C ASN A 144 -1.69 -8.82 -0.20
N GLU A 145 -2.90 -9.01 0.33
CA GLU A 145 -3.20 -8.90 1.74
C GLU A 145 -4.01 -10.10 2.25
N LEU A 146 -3.79 -10.45 3.51
CA LEU A 146 -4.63 -11.35 4.26
C LEU A 146 -4.95 -10.67 5.59
N THR A 147 -6.21 -10.38 5.85
CA THR A 147 -6.62 -9.72 7.09
C THR A 147 -7.50 -10.63 7.93
N TYR A 148 -7.44 -10.41 9.24
CA TYR A 148 -8.44 -10.96 10.14
C TYR A 148 -9.80 -10.29 9.91
N PRO A 149 -10.89 -10.95 10.34
CA PRO A 149 -12.19 -10.31 10.40
C PRO A 149 -12.17 -9.16 11.41
N ASP A 150 -12.92 -8.09 11.13
CA ASP A 150 -12.89 -6.85 11.91
C ASP A 150 -13.14 -7.05 13.41
N SER A 151 -13.99 -8.02 13.77
CA SER A 151 -14.29 -8.39 15.16
C SER A 151 -13.04 -8.90 15.90
N LEU A 152 -12.26 -9.77 15.26
CA LEU A 152 -11.05 -10.33 15.84
C LEU A 152 -9.95 -9.27 15.97
N ASP A 153 -9.76 -8.44 14.96
CA ASP A 153 -8.80 -7.32 15.03
C ASP A 153 -9.16 -6.31 16.13
N ASN A 154 -10.45 -5.96 16.25
CA ASN A 154 -10.94 -5.07 17.30
C ASN A 154 -10.81 -5.67 18.69
N HIS A 155 -10.88 -7.00 18.81
CA HIS A 155 -10.64 -7.71 20.07
C HIS A 155 -9.16 -7.71 20.44
N LEU A 156 -8.30 -8.17 19.53
CA LEU A 156 -6.84 -8.27 19.75
C LEU A 156 -6.21 -6.91 20.04
N SER A 157 -6.59 -5.86 19.30
CA SER A 157 -6.05 -4.50 19.47
C SER A 157 -6.23 -3.92 20.87
N LYS A 158 -7.21 -4.40 21.65
CA LYS A 158 -7.49 -3.98 23.03
C LYS A 158 -6.70 -4.76 24.07
N GLN A 159 -6.05 -5.86 23.69
CA GLN A 159 -5.29 -6.70 24.61
C GLN A 159 -3.88 -6.15 24.81
N LYS A 160 -3.34 -6.35 26.02
CA LYS A 160 -1.92 -6.11 26.31
C LYS A 160 -1.11 -7.32 25.85
N ILE A 161 -0.80 -7.34 24.55
CA ILE A 161 -0.04 -8.42 23.90
C ILE A 161 1.03 -7.93 22.92
N PHE A 162 1.08 -6.61 22.68
CA PHE A 162 1.91 -6.04 21.63
C PHE A 162 3.24 -5.51 22.14
N PHE A 163 4.25 -5.59 21.28
CA PHE A 163 5.57 -5.02 21.52
C PHE A 163 5.47 -3.48 21.59
N PRO A 164 6.06 -2.81 22.59
CA PRO A 164 5.79 -1.40 22.83
C PRO A 164 6.72 -0.42 22.10
N ILE A 165 7.88 -0.84 21.59
CA ILE A 165 8.93 0.06 21.10
C ILE A 165 8.88 0.14 19.55
N PRO A 166 8.69 1.33 18.95
CA PRO A 166 8.91 1.54 17.53
C PRO A 166 10.37 1.27 17.15
N LEU A 167 10.62 0.68 15.99
CA LEU A 167 11.95 0.22 15.58
C LEU A 167 12.46 0.93 14.32
N LYS A 168 13.77 0.91 14.11
CA LYS A 168 14.44 1.20 12.84
C LYS A 168 15.20 -0.05 12.38
N TYR A 169 15.24 -0.29 11.07
CA TYR A 169 16.03 -1.36 10.47
C TYR A 169 17.11 -0.74 9.58
N LEU A 170 18.33 -0.67 10.09
CA LEU A 170 19.45 0.01 9.44
C LEU A 170 20.62 -0.95 9.35
N GLU A 171 21.25 -1.04 8.18
CA GLU A 171 22.47 -1.84 7.99
C GLU A 171 22.35 -3.30 8.50
N ASN A 172 21.19 -3.93 8.27
CA ASN A 172 20.83 -5.26 8.75
C ASN A 172 20.78 -5.42 10.28
N LYS A 173 20.51 -4.34 11.01
CA LYS A 173 20.35 -4.34 12.45
C LYS A 173 19.07 -3.62 12.85
N ILE A 174 18.53 -4.01 14.00
CA ILE A 174 17.36 -3.38 14.59
C ILE A 174 17.81 -2.39 15.65
N TYR A 175 17.29 -1.17 15.60
CA TYR A 175 17.51 -0.15 16.61
C TYR A 175 16.19 0.35 17.20
N THR A 176 16.22 0.78 18.46
CA THR A 176 15.06 1.43 19.10
C THR A 176 14.86 2.84 18.56
N ASN A 177 13.61 3.19 18.23
CA ASN A 177 13.22 4.53 17.77
C ASN A 177 12.51 5.35 18.85
N LEU A 178 12.67 4.97 20.12
CA LEU A 178 12.05 5.64 21.26
C LEU A 178 12.87 5.35 22.52
N ASN A 179 13.00 6.34 23.41
CA ASN A 179 13.42 6.08 24.78
C ASN A 179 12.26 5.40 25.52
N TYR A 180 12.45 4.15 25.94
CA TYR A 180 11.40 3.37 26.58
C TYR A 180 11.92 2.72 27.86
N GLU A 181 11.38 3.14 29.00
CA GLU A 181 11.85 2.76 30.34
C GLU A 181 13.37 2.96 30.48
N ASN A 182 14.14 1.90 30.66
CA ASN A 182 15.60 1.90 30.79
C ASN A 182 16.34 1.65 29.46
N ILE A 183 15.63 1.53 28.34
CA ILE A 183 16.20 1.28 27.02
C ILE A 183 16.27 2.61 26.25
N PRO A 184 17.46 3.19 26.05
CA PRO A 184 17.60 4.44 25.30
C PRO A 184 17.22 4.27 23.82
N VAL A 185 16.82 5.37 23.19
CA VAL A 185 16.74 5.48 21.72
C VAL A 185 18.09 5.14 21.09
N GLY A 186 18.07 4.53 19.91
CA GLY A 186 19.30 4.16 19.20
C GLY A 186 20.00 2.93 19.74
N SER A 187 19.40 2.21 20.69
CA SER A 187 19.98 0.97 21.20
C SER A 187 19.87 -0.13 20.14
N GLU A 188 20.98 -0.82 19.87
CA GLU A 188 21.00 -2.01 18.99
C GLU A 188 20.32 -3.17 19.73
N ILE A 189 19.23 -3.68 19.18
CA ILE A 189 18.59 -4.90 19.69
C ILE A 189 19.40 -6.11 19.19
N VAL A 190 19.85 -6.94 20.14
CA VAL A 190 20.62 -8.16 19.90
C VAL A 190 19.71 -9.38 19.91
N SER A 191 18.72 -9.42 20.81
CA SER A 191 17.72 -10.48 20.84
C SER A 191 16.39 -10.00 21.45
N VAL A 192 15.29 -10.64 21.05
CA VAL A 192 13.96 -10.50 21.66
C VAL A 192 13.44 -11.89 22.00
N ASN A 193 13.11 -12.15 23.26
CA ASN A 193 12.68 -13.47 23.76
C ASN A 193 13.66 -14.59 23.36
N ASN A 194 14.97 -14.33 23.47
CA ASN A 194 16.05 -15.23 23.05
C ASN A 194 16.12 -15.51 21.53
N ILE A 195 15.33 -14.82 20.71
CA ILE A 195 15.43 -14.87 19.24
C ILE A 195 16.46 -13.83 18.81
N ASN A 196 17.54 -14.25 18.15
CA ASN A 196 18.56 -13.33 17.63
C ASN A 196 17.94 -12.28 16.70
N SER A 197 18.42 -11.04 16.75
CA SER A 197 17.81 -9.90 16.06
C SER A 197 17.66 -10.09 14.55
N ASN A 198 18.58 -10.77 13.87
CA ASN A 198 18.43 -11.08 12.44
C ASN A 198 17.28 -12.07 12.20
N GLN A 199 17.19 -13.12 13.01
CA GLN A 199 16.09 -14.09 12.94
C GLN A 199 14.76 -13.43 13.30
N PHE A 200 14.76 -12.54 14.28
CA PHE A 200 13.59 -11.75 14.68
C PHE A 200 13.13 -10.85 13.53
N ALA A 201 14.05 -10.09 12.91
CA ALA A 201 13.76 -9.25 11.75
C ALA A 201 13.13 -10.06 10.60
N THR A 202 13.75 -11.18 10.22
CA THR A 202 13.22 -12.08 9.17
C THR A 202 11.86 -12.66 9.55
N SER A 203 11.63 -12.99 10.82
CA SER A 203 10.37 -13.57 11.30
C SER A 203 9.19 -12.60 11.19
N ILE A 204 9.46 -11.28 11.19
CA ILE A 204 8.48 -10.19 11.12
C ILE A 204 8.32 -9.72 9.67
N ALA A 205 9.44 -9.48 8.97
CA ALA A 205 9.47 -8.97 7.60
C ALA A 205 8.72 -9.88 6.62
N LYS A 206 8.63 -11.19 6.89
CA LYS A 206 7.86 -12.12 6.05
C LYS A 206 6.37 -11.79 5.96
N TYR A 207 5.81 -10.99 6.88
CA TYR A 207 4.38 -10.60 6.89
C TYR A 207 4.05 -9.43 5.96
N VAL A 208 4.96 -9.15 5.04
CA VAL A 208 4.84 -8.11 4.01
C VAL A 208 5.20 -8.75 2.69
N SER A 209 4.30 -8.66 1.73
CA SER A 209 4.56 -9.06 0.36
C SER A 209 5.08 -7.86 -0.44
N THR A 210 5.94 -8.15 -1.41
CA THR A 210 6.58 -7.17 -2.31
C THR A 210 6.46 -7.71 -3.72
N ASP A 211 6.65 -6.87 -4.73
CA ASP A 211 6.68 -7.38 -6.11
C ASP A 211 7.91 -8.26 -6.31
N GLY A 212 7.71 -9.43 -6.92
CA GLY A 212 8.78 -10.35 -7.30
C GLY A 212 9.57 -10.96 -6.15
N PHE A 213 10.90 -10.84 -6.23
CA PHE A 213 11.87 -11.45 -5.33
C PHE A 213 12.48 -10.46 -4.33
N ASN A 214 12.07 -9.20 -4.43
CA ASN A 214 12.52 -8.11 -3.59
C ASN A 214 12.35 -8.43 -2.09
N LYS A 215 13.34 -8.04 -1.29
CA LYS A 215 13.30 -8.14 0.18
C LYS A 215 13.42 -6.80 0.87
N THR A 216 13.90 -5.77 0.19
CA THR A 216 14.17 -4.45 0.73
C THR A 216 12.89 -3.85 1.35
N GLY A 217 11.77 -3.88 0.61
CA GLY A 217 10.47 -3.43 1.09
C GLY A 217 9.94 -4.18 2.32
N LYS A 218 10.23 -5.49 2.43
CA LYS A 218 9.78 -6.33 3.56
C LYS A 218 10.35 -5.84 4.88
N TYR A 219 11.64 -5.50 4.89
CA TYR A 219 12.32 -5.02 6.10
C TYR A 219 11.96 -3.57 6.43
N ALA A 220 11.74 -2.71 5.43
CA ALA A 220 11.34 -1.33 5.66
C ALA A 220 10.03 -1.23 6.48
N LYS A 221 9.09 -2.14 6.27
CA LYS A 221 7.83 -2.17 7.03
C LYS A 221 7.99 -2.45 8.53
N ILE A 222 9.16 -2.90 9.01
CA ILE A 222 9.48 -2.98 10.45
C ILE A 222 9.38 -1.60 11.10
N GLU A 223 9.61 -0.53 10.34
CA GLU A 223 9.61 0.84 10.86
C GLU A 223 8.22 1.47 10.90
N THR A 224 7.14 0.73 10.62
CA THR A 224 5.77 1.25 10.50
C THR A 224 4.93 1.02 11.75
N ASP A 225 3.73 1.59 11.77
CA ASP A 225 2.76 1.39 12.84
C ASP A 225 2.14 -0.03 12.86
N TRP A 226 2.38 -0.84 11.82
CA TRP A 226 1.94 -2.24 11.74
C TRP A 226 2.87 -3.23 12.45
N LEU A 227 4.10 -2.81 12.77
CA LEU A 227 5.11 -3.60 13.49
C LEU A 227 4.56 -4.51 14.61
N PRO A 228 3.76 -4.02 15.58
CA PRO A 228 3.29 -4.85 16.70
C PRO A 228 2.45 -6.03 16.22
N PHE A 229 1.68 -5.87 15.14
CA PHE A 229 0.86 -6.94 14.60
C PHE A 229 1.73 -8.00 13.91
N TYR A 230 2.76 -7.60 13.16
CA TYR A 230 3.72 -8.54 12.58
C TYR A 230 4.48 -9.33 13.65
N ILE A 231 4.86 -8.69 14.76
CA ILE A 231 5.46 -9.38 15.92
C ILE A 231 4.45 -10.37 16.51
N TYR A 232 3.19 -9.98 16.71
CA TYR A 232 2.14 -10.89 17.18
C TYR A 232 1.96 -12.10 16.25
N LEU A 233 1.95 -11.89 14.93
CA LEU A 233 1.84 -12.98 13.96
C LEU A 233 3.06 -13.92 14.02
N ALA A 234 4.25 -13.39 14.26
CA ALA A 234 5.49 -14.17 14.40
C ALA A 234 5.54 -14.99 15.69
N VAL A 235 5.40 -14.34 16.86
CA VAL A 235 5.68 -14.95 18.17
C VAL A 235 4.45 -15.20 19.05
N GLY A 236 3.25 -14.82 18.59
CA GLY A 236 1.99 -15.02 19.32
C GLY A 236 1.79 -14.00 20.43
N LYS A 237 0.82 -14.27 21.33
CA LYS A 237 0.54 -13.41 22.47
C LYS A 237 1.68 -13.46 23.47
N GLN A 238 2.17 -12.29 23.87
CA GLN A 238 3.24 -12.14 24.84
C GLN A 238 2.76 -11.22 25.96
N SER A 239 2.89 -11.61 27.22
CA SER A 239 2.59 -10.71 28.35
C SER A 239 3.72 -9.72 28.59
N GLN A 240 4.95 -10.09 28.23
CA GLN A 240 6.17 -9.30 28.35
C GLN A 240 7.18 -9.71 27.26
N PHE A 241 8.17 -8.86 27.03
CA PHE A 241 9.28 -9.12 26.12
C PHE A 241 10.62 -9.00 26.84
N GLU A 242 11.46 -10.00 26.69
CA GLU A 242 12.84 -9.97 27.15
C GLU A 242 13.73 -9.45 26.02
N ILE A 243 14.38 -8.30 26.24
CA ILE A 243 15.22 -7.63 25.23
C ILE A 243 16.67 -7.63 25.71
N GLU A 244 17.55 -8.17 24.89
CA GLU A 244 18.99 -7.94 25.02
C GLU A 244 19.43 -6.88 24.02
N TYR A 245 20.14 -5.87 24.49
CA TYR A 245 20.51 -4.71 23.68
C TYR A 245 21.87 -4.15 24.04
N LYS A 246 22.43 -3.33 23.14
CA LYS A 246 23.62 -2.50 23.37
C LYS A 246 23.23 -1.04 23.22
N SER A 247 23.44 -0.25 24.27
CA SER A 247 23.25 1.20 24.21
C SER A 247 24.26 1.86 23.28
N GLN A 248 23.91 3.01 22.69
CA GLN A 248 24.72 3.71 21.69
C GLN A 248 26.21 3.87 22.03
N ASN A 249 26.55 4.11 23.30
CA ASN A 249 27.92 4.38 23.76
C ASN A 249 28.55 3.21 24.52
N SER A 250 27.96 2.01 24.45
CA SER A 250 28.40 0.85 25.21
C SER A 250 28.30 -0.43 24.41
N ASN A 251 29.42 -1.15 24.31
CA ASN A 251 29.45 -2.51 23.77
C ASN A 251 28.96 -3.56 24.76
N ASN A 252 28.73 -3.19 26.03
CA ASN A 252 28.24 -4.12 27.04
C ASN A 252 26.80 -4.51 26.73
N LEU A 253 26.55 -5.82 26.73
CA LEU A 253 25.23 -6.37 26.59
C LEU A 253 24.39 -6.07 27.84
N GLN A 254 23.23 -5.47 27.63
CA GLN A 254 22.26 -5.18 28.68
C GLN A 254 21.00 -6.01 28.42
N LYS A 255 20.26 -6.27 29.49
CA LYS A 255 19.02 -7.05 29.45
C LYS A 255 17.91 -6.30 30.16
N SER A 256 16.73 -6.24 29.54
CA SER A 256 15.53 -5.67 30.14
C SER A 256 14.32 -6.56 29.86
N THR A 257 13.35 -6.55 30.76
CA THR A 257 12.06 -7.21 30.56
C THR A 257 11.00 -6.12 30.61
N ILE A 258 10.33 -5.90 29.48
CA ILE A 258 9.32 -4.85 29.33
C ILE A 258 7.94 -5.48 29.19
N ALA A 259 6.94 -4.85 29.81
CA ALA A 259 5.55 -5.29 29.68
C ALA A 259 5.04 -5.08 28.25
N SER A 260 4.20 -6.01 27.78
CA SER A 260 3.42 -5.80 26.56
C SER A 260 2.36 -4.71 26.76
N VAL A 261 1.92 -4.12 25.64
CA VAL A 261 0.97 -3.00 25.63
C VAL A 261 -0.19 -3.25 24.69
N THR A 262 -1.21 -2.39 24.73
CA THR A 262 -2.29 -2.41 23.73
C THR A 262 -1.82 -1.81 22.41
N TYR A 263 -2.53 -2.05 21.31
CA TYR A 263 -2.18 -1.43 20.02
C TYR A 263 -2.25 0.11 20.11
N LYS A 264 -3.22 0.64 20.86
CA LYS A 264 -3.36 2.09 21.10
C LYS A 264 -2.12 2.69 21.78
N ASP A 265 -1.56 1.98 22.76
CA ASP A 265 -0.36 2.43 23.47
C ASP A 265 0.86 2.39 22.56
N PHE A 266 1.03 1.30 21.77
CA PHE A 266 2.08 1.26 20.75
C PHE A 266 1.92 2.41 19.74
N TYR A 267 0.72 2.67 19.24
CA TYR A 267 0.47 3.76 18.30
C TYR A 267 0.80 5.13 18.90
N THR A 268 0.59 5.30 20.21
CA THR A 268 1.04 6.50 20.94
C THR A 268 2.56 6.59 20.96
N ASN A 269 3.25 5.49 21.26
CA ASN A 269 4.71 5.40 21.21
C ASN A 269 5.25 5.69 19.81
N TYR A 270 4.63 5.12 18.77
CA TYR A 270 4.96 5.36 17.37
C TYR A 270 4.82 6.84 17.01
N ASN A 271 3.76 7.50 17.47
CA ASN A 271 3.59 8.94 17.27
C ASN A 271 4.50 9.82 18.12
N ASN A 272 5.26 9.26 19.05
CA ASN A 272 6.27 9.94 19.85
C ASN A 272 7.70 9.46 19.52
N ARG A 273 7.86 8.66 18.46
CA ARG A 273 9.16 8.13 18.03
C ARG A 273 10.14 9.24 17.67
N TYR A 274 11.42 8.98 17.87
CA TYR A 274 12.51 9.94 17.73
C TYR A 274 12.62 10.53 16.32
N SER A 275 12.50 9.69 15.29
CA SER A 275 12.61 10.12 13.89
C SER A 275 11.37 10.86 13.35
N LYS A 276 10.28 11.01 14.13
CA LYS A 276 8.99 11.52 13.60
C LYS A 276 9.11 12.89 12.96
N GLU A 277 9.76 13.85 13.59
CA GLU A 277 9.87 15.20 13.02
C GLU A 277 10.67 15.22 11.73
N PHE A 278 11.65 14.34 11.61
CA PHE A 278 12.46 14.17 10.41
C PHE A 278 11.64 13.51 9.28
N GLU A 279 10.92 12.44 9.58
CA GLU A 279 10.04 11.73 8.64
C GLU A 279 8.83 12.59 8.23
N ASN A 280 8.24 13.36 9.15
CA ASN A 280 7.08 14.21 8.88
C ASN A 280 7.44 15.52 8.16
N LYS A 281 8.73 15.86 7.95
CA LYS A 281 9.11 16.93 7.00
C LYS A 281 8.71 16.60 5.55
N LEU A 282 8.20 15.39 5.31
CA LEU A 282 7.49 14.95 4.09
C LEU A 282 6.00 15.38 4.08
N GLY A 283 5.53 16.19 5.04
CA GLY A 283 4.10 16.40 5.40
C GLY A 283 3.17 17.16 4.44
N LYS A 284 3.32 17.02 3.12
CA LYS A 284 2.30 17.40 2.12
C LYS A 284 2.26 16.34 1.02
N ASN A 285 1.10 16.08 0.41
CA ASN A 285 0.98 15.16 -0.72
C ASN A 285 1.98 15.51 -1.83
N TYR A 286 2.18 16.81 -2.06
CA TYR A 286 3.19 17.35 -2.96
C TYR A 286 3.65 18.75 -2.51
N SER A 287 4.87 19.13 -2.90
CA SER A 287 5.40 20.48 -2.67
C SER A 287 6.55 20.79 -3.62
N TYR A 288 6.81 22.09 -3.84
CA TYR A 288 7.96 22.54 -4.60
C TYR A 288 8.74 23.58 -3.80
N LYS A 289 10.08 23.46 -3.83
CA LYS A 289 10.99 24.42 -3.23
C LYS A 289 12.15 24.69 -4.18
N TRP A 290 12.55 25.95 -4.25
CA TRP A 290 13.78 26.34 -4.91
C TRP A 290 14.98 26.25 -3.95
N LEU A 291 16.08 25.65 -4.40
CA LEU A 291 17.33 25.52 -3.65
C LEU A 291 18.39 26.47 -4.21
N ASP A 292 18.38 27.73 -3.76
CA ASP A 292 19.27 28.78 -4.27
C ASP A 292 20.75 28.41 -4.25
N SER A 293 21.21 27.74 -3.17
CA SER A 293 22.62 27.39 -3.00
C SER A 293 23.20 26.46 -4.07
N ILE A 294 22.33 25.81 -4.85
CA ILE A 294 22.71 24.88 -5.92
C ILE A 294 21.88 25.10 -7.20
N ASN A 295 21.17 26.23 -7.31
CA ASN A 295 20.37 26.60 -8.49
C ASN A 295 19.49 25.46 -9.03
N THR A 296 18.80 24.74 -8.14
CA THR A 296 18.07 23.49 -8.46
C THR A 296 16.68 23.51 -7.84
N GLY A 297 15.69 23.01 -8.56
CA GLY A 297 14.34 22.80 -8.03
C GLY A 297 14.26 21.50 -7.23
N LEU A 298 13.47 21.49 -6.15
CA LEU A 298 13.11 20.30 -5.38
C LEU A 298 11.59 20.14 -5.43
N LEU A 299 11.14 19.21 -6.26
CA LEU A 299 9.75 18.77 -6.35
C LEU A 299 9.58 17.51 -5.50
N LYS A 300 8.66 17.53 -4.54
CA LYS A 300 8.31 16.38 -3.71
C LYS A 300 6.91 15.91 -4.05
N VAL A 301 6.71 14.61 -4.23
CA VAL A 301 5.40 13.99 -4.43
C VAL A 301 5.33 12.69 -3.64
N HIS A 302 4.71 12.74 -2.46
CA HIS A 302 4.69 11.65 -1.48
C HIS A 302 3.47 10.72 -1.62
N THR A 303 2.52 11.03 -2.50
CA THR A 303 1.42 10.13 -2.86
C THR A 303 0.81 10.57 -4.18
N PHE A 304 0.24 9.61 -4.92
CA PHE A 304 -0.63 9.87 -6.07
C PHE A 304 -2.13 9.76 -5.72
N ALA A 305 -2.48 9.58 -4.44
CA ALA A 305 -3.87 9.40 -3.99
C ALA A 305 -4.60 10.75 -3.87
N MET A 306 -4.69 11.46 -4.99
CA MET A 306 -5.28 12.81 -5.08
C MET A 306 -6.65 12.81 -5.78
N GLY A 307 -7.22 11.63 -6.03
CA GLY A 307 -8.45 11.45 -6.80
C GLY A 307 -8.20 11.39 -8.32
N GLY A 308 -9.24 10.95 -9.05
CA GLY A 308 -9.20 10.82 -10.51
C GLY A 308 -9.43 12.14 -11.25
N PRO A 309 -9.49 12.10 -12.60
CA PRO A 309 -9.53 13.29 -13.47
C PRO A 309 -10.60 14.33 -13.09
N GLU A 310 -11.78 13.87 -12.69
CA GLU A 310 -12.93 14.71 -12.36
C GLU A 310 -12.90 15.31 -10.95
N THR A 311 -11.83 15.11 -10.19
CA THR A 311 -11.75 15.53 -8.78
C THR A 311 -11.03 16.88 -8.61
N ASP A 312 -11.43 17.62 -7.58
CA ASP A 312 -10.76 18.86 -7.18
C ASP A 312 -9.28 18.62 -6.83
N GLY A 313 -8.96 17.46 -6.24
CA GLY A 313 -7.60 17.11 -5.86
C GLY A 313 -6.68 16.95 -7.07
N HIS A 314 -7.14 16.25 -8.11
CA HIS A 314 -6.44 16.16 -9.40
C HIS A 314 -6.28 17.55 -10.04
N THR A 315 -7.35 18.34 -10.10
CA THR A 315 -7.32 19.68 -10.72
C THR A 315 -6.32 20.61 -10.04
N GLN A 316 -6.27 20.61 -8.71
CA GLN A 316 -5.29 21.39 -7.93
C GLN A 316 -3.86 20.91 -8.18
N TYR A 317 -3.66 19.59 -8.26
CA TYR A 317 -2.36 19.01 -8.55
C TYR A 317 -1.87 19.36 -9.97
N ALA A 318 -2.72 19.24 -10.98
CA ALA A 318 -2.41 19.62 -12.35
C ALA A 318 -2.00 21.10 -12.46
N THR A 319 -2.76 21.99 -11.80
CA THR A 319 -2.44 23.43 -11.74
C THR A 319 -1.11 23.69 -11.04
N PHE A 320 -0.83 22.97 -9.96
CA PHE A 320 0.45 23.06 -9.25
C PHE A 320 1.63 22.63 -10.13
N LEU A 321 1.51 21.49 -10.83
CA LEU A 321 2.55 21.03 -11.74
C LEU A 321 2.83 22.04 -12.85
N ASP A 322 1.79 22.54 -13.53
CA ASP A 322 1.97 23.54 -14.59
C ASP A 322 2.73 24.78 -14.09
N SER A 323 2.41 25.27 -12.89
CA SER A 323 3.11 26.39 -12.26
C SER A 323 4.59 26.08 -11.98
N VAL A 324 4.90 24.89 -11.50
CA VAL A 324 6.26 24.43 -11.23
C VAL A 324 7.07 24.38 -12.52
N PHE A 325 6.57 23.69 -13.55
CA PHE A 325 7.30 23.47 -14.80
C PHE A 325 7.43 24.74 -15.65
N THR A 326 6.43 25.62 -15.61
CA THR A 326 6.54 26.99 -16.16
C THR A 326 7.65 27.78 -15.46
N THR A 327 7.78 27.67 -14.13
CA THR A 327 8.86 28.32 -13.37
C THR A 327 10.24 27.75 -13.72
N LEU A 328 10.35 26.43 -13.86
CA LEU A 328 11.60 25.76 -14.25
C LEU A 328 12.05 26.17 -15.66
N GLN A 329 11.11 26.23 -16.61
CA GLN A 329 11.38 26.68 -17.98
C GLN A 329 11.87 28.14 -18.01
N ALA A 330 11.18 29.04 -17.30
CA ALA A 330 11.55 30.45 -17.22
C ALA A 330 12.95 30.68 -16.61
N LYS A 331 13.31 29.87 -15.60
CA LYS A 331 14.62 29.93 -14.93
C LYS A 331 15.75 29.21 -15.70
N LYS A 332 15.44 28.47 -16.78
CA LYS A 332 16.41 27.70 -17.58
C LYS A 332 17.27 26.76 -16.72
N VAL A 333 16.61 26.06 -15.80
CA VAL A 333 17.27 25.20 -14.82
C VAL A 333 17.88 23.98 -15.50
N LYS A 334 19.08 23.57 -15.07
CA LYS A 334 19.78 22.41 -15.63
C LYS A 334 19.45 21.10 -14.92
N SER A 335 19.03 21.17 -13.65
CA SER A 335 18.75 19.99 -12.82
C SER A 335 17.48 20.16 -11.99
N LEU A 336 16.72 19.08 -11.83
CA LEU A 336 15.52 19.01 -10.99
C LEU A 336 15.63 17.79 -10.08
N ILE A 337 15.50 17.99 -8.77
CA ILE A 337 15.34 16.89 -7.82
C ILE A 337 13.84 16.56 -7.72
N VAL A 338 13.49 15.30 -7.99
CA VAL A 338 12.15 14.75 -7.83
C VAL A 338 12.19 13.73 -6.70
N ASP A 339 11.55 14.03 -5.58
CA ASP A 339 11.56 13.22 -4.37
C ASP A 339 10.22 12.49 -4.23
N VAL A 340 10.22 11.18 -4.50
CA VAL A 340 9.05 10.30 -4.36
C VAL A 340 9.20 9.29 -3.22
N ARG A 341 10.16 9.51 -2.32
CA ARG A 341 10.32 8.70 -1.11
C ARG A 341 9.02 8.70 -0.30
N GLY A 342 8.60 7.53 0.17
CA GLY A 342 7.32 7.33 0.86
C GLY A 342 6.10 7.18 -0.06
N ASN A 343 6.25 7.31 -1.39
CA ASN A 343 5.11 7.29 -2.31
C ASN A 343 4.65 5.87 -2.64
N GLY A 344 3.69 5.36 -1.87
CA GLY A 344 3.06 4.05 -2.10
C GLY A 344 2.08 3.99 -3.28
N GLY A 345 1.98 5.03 -4.10
CA GLY A 345 1.08 5.11 -5.25
C GLY A 345 -0.20 5.90 -4.97
N GLY A 346 -1.27 5.57 -5.70
CA GLY A 346 -2.54 6.27 -5.59
C GLY A 346 -3.46 6.09 -6.79
N ASN A 347 -3.99 7.18 -7.30
CA ASN A 347 -4.99 7.18 -8.36
C ASN A 347 -4.42 7.70 -9.67
N ASP A 348 -4.76 7.00 -10.75
CA ASP A 348 -4.51 7.49 -12.09
C ASP A 348 -5.38 8.72 -12.38
N PRO A 349 -4.92 9.65 -13.23
CA PRO A 349 -3.66 9.60 -13.97
C PRO A 349 -2.58 10.50 -13.34
N ASN A 350 -2.54 10.66 -12.01
CA ASN A 350 -1.70 11.68 -11.38
C ASN A 350 -0.19 11.42 -11.55
N ASP A 351 0.20 10.16 -11.56
CA ASP A 351 1.55 9.68 -11.83
C ASP A 351 1.94 9.88 -13.31
N LEU A 352 1.07 9.49 -14.24
CA LEU A 352 1.26 9.68 -15.69
C LEU A 352 1.33 11.18 -16.04
N LEU A 353 0.50 12.01 -15.40
CA LEU A 353 0.52 13.46 -15.56
C LEU A 353 1.87 14.04 -15.14
N LEU A 354 2.41 13.65 -13.97
CA LEU A 354 3.72 14.12 -13.56
C LEU A 354 4.81 13.67 -14.53
N TYR A 355 4.79 12.42 -14.96
CA TYR A 355 5.77 11.91 -15.92
C TYR A 355 5.71 12.65 -17.25
N SER A 356 4.52 13.09 -17.70
CA SER A 356 4.38 13.90 -18.92
C SER A 356 5.14 15.24 -18.88
N TYR A 357 5.46 15.77 -17.68
CA TYR A 357 6.32 16.94 -17.52
C TYR A 357 7.82 16.63 -17.45
N LEU A 358 8.19 15.35 -17.35
CA LEU A 358 9.57 14.90 -17.13
C LEU A 358 10.18 14.19 -18.34
N THR A 359 9.35 13.72 -19.26
CA THR A 359 9.79 12.95 -20.43
C THR A 359 9.74 13.75 -21.73
N GLN A 360 10.47 13.25 -22.74
CA GLN A 360 10.47 13.77 -24.12
C GLN A 360 9.88 12.77 -25.13
N ARG A 361 9.45 11.59 -24.69
CA ARG A 361 8.84 10.57 -25.56
C ARG A 361 7.33 10.49 -25.38
N GLU A 362 6.64 9.99 -26.40
CA GLU A 362 5.29 9.45 -26.20
C GLU A 362 5.40 8.17 -25.36
N PHE A 363 4.39 7.91 -24.53
CA PHE A 363 4.38 6.77 -23.62
C PHE A 363 2.95 6.29 -23.36
N LYS A 364 2.83 5.09 -22.82
CA LYS A 364 1.60 4.56 -22.24
C LYS A 364 1.82 4.26 -20.76
N GLU A 365 0.75 3.94 -20.05
CA GLU A 365 0.87 3.36 -18.72
C GLU A 365 1.54 1.97 -18.78
N ASN A 366 1.00 1.12 -19.65
CA ASN A 366 1.40 -0.26 -19.80
C ASN A 366 1.50 -0.66 -21.27
N THR A 367 2.35 -1.65 -21.57
CA THR A 367 2.41 -2.31 -22.89
C THR A 367 1.44 -3.48 -22.98
N SER A 368 1.05 -4.03 -21.82
CA SER A 368 0.04 -5.08 -21.70
C SER A 368 -0.60 -5.01 -20.32
N ALA A 369 -1.91 -5.22 -20.25
CA ALA A 369 -2.67 -5.43 -19.03
C ALA A 369 -3.79 -6.44 -19.32
N PHE A 370 -3.99 -7.43 -18.44
CA PHE A 370 -5.02 -8.45 -18.64
C PHE A 370 -5.64 -8.98 -17.34
N THR A 371 -6.87 -9.48 -17.46
CA THR A 371 -7.55 -10.29 -16.45
C THR A 371 -7.78 -11.74 -16.94
N LEU A 372 -8.10 -12.65 -16.03
CA LEU A 372 -8.41 -14.05 -16.34
C LEU A 372 -9.91 -14.30 -16.61
N PHE A 373 -10.76 -13.36 -16.24
CA PHE A 373 -12.21 -13.52 -16.29
C PHE A 373 -12.92 -12.20 -16.58
N GLN A 374 -14.16 -12.31 -17.06
CA GLN A 374 -15.11 -11.20 -17.16
C GLN A 374 -16.27 -11.34 -16.16
N GLU A 375 -16.52 -12.55 -15.65
CA GLU A 375 -17.50 -12.83 -14.61
C GLU A 375 -16.79 -13.21 -13.32
N ILE A 376 -17.16 -12.59 -12.20
CA ILE A 376 -16.47 -12.79 -10.92
C ILE A 376 -16.57 -14.27 -10.50
N PRO A 377 -15.43 -14.99 -10.41
CA PRO A 377 -15.40 -16.35 -9.88
C PRO A 377 -15.67 -16.32 -8.37
N PHE A 378 -16.33 -17.36 -7.85
CA PHE A 378 -16.65 -17.52 -6.44
C PHE A 378 -17.38 -16.32 -5.80
N LYS A 379 -18.32 -15.72 -6.53
CA LYS A 379 -19.07 -14.53 -6.10
C LYS A 379 -19.77 -14.66 -4.74
N GLU A 380 -20.07 -15.87 -4.29
CA GLU A 380 -20.63 -16.14 -2.95
C GLU A 380 -19.67 -15.79 -1.80
N TYR A 381 -18.37 -15.69 -2.07
CA TYR A 381 -17.34 -15.29 -1.10
C TYR A 381 -16.83 -13.86 -1.34
N TYR A 382 -17.22 -13.23 -2.45
CA TYR A 382 -16.83 -11.86 -2.75
C TYR A 382 -17.53 -10.88 -1.81
N VAL A 383 -16.77 -9.94 -1.25
CA VAL A 383 -17.22 -9.13 -0.09
C VAL A 383 -18.04 -7.90 -0.48
N TYR A 384 -17.97 -7.46 -1.73
CA TYR A 384 -18.62 -6.23 -2.20
C TYR A 384 -19.90 -6.52 -3.00
N ASP A 385 -20.85 -5.60 -2.90
CA ASP A 385 -22.17 -5.69 -3.58
C ASP A 385 -22.16 -5.00 -4.97
N ASP A 386 -21.00 -4.93 -5.62
CA ASP A 386 -20.76 -4.24 -6.91
C ASP A 386 -20.53 -5.21 -8.08
N VAL A 387 -20.91 -6.48 -7.94
CA VAL A 387 -20.66 -7.56 -8.91
C VAL A 387 -21.06 -7.17 -10.34
N GLU A 388 -22.26 -6.61 -10.54
CA GLU A 388 -22.74 -6.22 -11.86
C GLU A 388 -21.94 -5.05 -12.45
N GLU A 389 -21.63 -4.03 -11.65
CA GLU A 389 -20.83 -2.88 -12.06
C GLU A 389 -19.43 -3.32 -12.47
N LEU A 390 -18.76 -4.11 -11.62
CA LEU A 390 -17.42 -4.60 -11.88
C LEU A 390 -17.37 -5.53 -13.11
N THR A 391 -18.31 -6.47 -13.26
CA THR A 391 -18.41 -7.31 -14.46
C THR A 391 -18.58 -6.46 -15.73
N ASN A 392 -19.38 -5.40 -15.68
CA ASN A 392 -19.59 -4.52 -16.82
C ASN A 392 -18.33 -3.69 -17.15
N ASP A 393 -17.65 -3.17 -16.13
CA ASP A 393 -16.37 -2.46 -16.29
C ASP A 393 -15.31 -3.39 -16.90
N LEU A 394 -15.18 -4.63 -16.42
CA LEU A 394 -14.28 -5.64 -16.98
C LEU A 394 -14.58 -5.94 -18.45
N LYS A 395 -15.84 -6.16 -18.81
CA LYS A 395 -16.23 -6.40 -20.22
C LYS A 395 -15.97 -5.21 -21.12
N LYS A 396 -16.03 -4.00 -20.57
CA LYS A 396 -15.80 -2.75 -21.30
C LYS A 396 -14.32 -2.47 -21.50
N GLU A 397 -13.53 -2.59 -20.43
CA GLU A 397 -12.10 -2.26 -20.40
C GLU A 397 -11.24 -3.42 -20.94
N HIS A 398 -11.49 -4.64 -20.46
CA HIS A 398 -10.76 -5.86 -20.81
C HIS A 398 -11.56 -6.71 -21.81
N SER A 399 -11.80 -6.16 -23.00
CA SER A 399 -12.72 -6.72 -23.99
C SER A 399 -12.05 -7.64 -25.02
N ILE A 400 -10.72 -7.71 -25.06
CA ILE A 400 -9.96 -8.43 -26.10
C ILE A 400 -9.55 -9.82 -25.59
N LEU A 401 -10.18 -10.88 -26.08
CA LEU A 401 -9.82 -12.27 -25.73
C LEU A 401 -8.65 -12.78 -26.57
N LYS A 402 -7.56 -13.20 -25.92
CA LYS A 402 -6.41 -13.87 -26.54
C LYS A 402 -5.79 -14.87 -25.57
N GLU A 403 -5.50 -16.09 -26.03
CA GLU A 403 -4.81 -17.13 -25.23
C GLU A 403 -5.45 -17.31 -23.83
N ASP A 404 -6.79 -17.42 -23.80
CA ASP A 404 -7.60 -17.58 -22.59
C ASP A 404 -7.48 -16.44 -21.55
N ARG A 405 -7.09 -15.23 -22.00
CA ARG A 405 -7.00 -14.01 -21.18
C ARG A 405 -7.73 -12.86 -21.83
N TYR A 406 -8.20 -11.92 -21.01
CA TYR A 406 -8.91 -10.72 -21.44
C TYR A 406 -8.01 -9.50 -21.30
N TYR A 407 -7.52 -8.98 -22.41
CA TYR A 407 -6.61 -7.85 -22.46
C TYR A 407 -7.37 -6.51 -22.48
N GLN A 408 -6.77 -5.52 -21.83
CA GLN A 408 -7.19 -4.12 -21.87
C GLN A 408 -7.20 -3.63 -23.33
N ASN A 409 -8.26 -2.92 -23.73
CA ASN A 409 -8.36 -2.37 -25.07
C ASN A 409 -7.77 -0.95 -25.16
N ASP A 410 -7.42 -0.52 -26.38
CA ASP A 410 -6.71 0.74 -26.63
C ASP A 410 -7.47 1.99 -26.15
N THR A 411 -8.80 1.95 -26.01
CA THR A 411 -9.60 3.09 -25.51
C THR A 411 -9.33 3.37 -24.03
N PHE A 412 -8.78 2.39 -23.30
CA PHE A 412 -8.46 2.49 -21.88
C PHE A 412 -6.94 2.53 -21.62
N ASN A 413 -6.14 2.56 -22.68
CA ASN A 413 -4.68 2.65 -22.59
C ASN A 413 -4.17 3.70 -23.58
N GLU A 414 -4.53 4.95 -23.29
CA GLU A 414 -4.24 6.11 -24.12
C GLU A 414 -2.73 6.38 -24.23
N VAL A 415 -2.32 6.88 -25.39
CA VAL A 415 -0.94 7.35 -25.59
C VAL A 415 -0.81 8.77 -25.04
N TRP A 416 0.05 8.93 -24.05
CA TRP A 416 0.43 10.20 -23.45
C TRP A 416 1.53 10.88 -24.25
N LYS A 417 1.47 12.21 -24.30
CA LYS A 417 2.47 13.06 -24.94
C LYS A 417 3.17 13.93 -23.91
N PRO A 418 4.45 14.29 -24.12
CA PRO A 418 5.12 15.28 -23.32
C PRO A 418 4.34 16.60 -23.25
N GLN A 419 4.34 17.24 -22.09
CA GLN A 419 3.80 18.58 -21.94
C GLN A 419 4.65 19.59 -22.71
N SER A 420 4.02 20.66 -23.20
CA SER A 420 4.73 21.71 -23.96
C SER A 420 5.85 22.40 -23.18
N ASN A 421 5.77 22.40 -21.84
CA ASN A 421 6.78 22.90 -20.90
C ASN A 421 7.52 21.76 -20.16
N ALA A 422 7.57 20.55 -20.75
CA ALA A 422 8.31 19.43 -20.17
C ALA A 422 9.79 19.79 -19.94
N PHE A 423 10.31 19.34 -18.80
CA PHE A 423 11.67 19.61 -18.36
C PHE A 423 12.70 18.84 -19.21
N GLN A 424 13.69 19.56 -19.73
CA GLN A 424 14.71 19.00 -20.64
C GLN A 424 16.08 18.79 -19.97
N GLY A 425 16.21 19.17 -18.69
CA GLY A 425 17.46 19.04 -17.94
C GLY A 425 17.66 17.63 -17.35
N THR A 426 18.64 17.52 -16.45
CA THR A 426 18.89 16.28 -15.70
C THR A 426 17.91 16.13 -14.55
N ILE A 427 17.26 14.97 -14.46
CA ILE A 427 16.38 14.63 -13.36
C ILE A 427 17.17 13.83 -12.33
N ILE A 428 17.09 14.21 -11.07
CA ILE A 428 17.57 13.39 -9.96
C ILE A 428 16.35 12.87 -9.21
N LEU A 429 16.08 11.57 -9.36
CA LEU A 429 14.96 10.91 -8.71
C LEU A 429 15.41 10.31 -7.37
N LEU A 430 14.78 10.70 -6.28
CA LEU A 430 15.00 10.09 -4.97
C LEU A 430 13.93 9.03 -4.71
N ILE A 431 14.36 7.79 -4.44
CA ILE A 431 13.50 6.64 -4.16
C ILE A 431 13.84 6.00 -2.81
N ASP A 432 12.87 5.30 -2.23
CA ASP A 432 13.05 4.51 -1.02
C ASP A 432 12.21 3.23 -1.09
N PRO A 433 12.34 2.34 -0.09
CA PRO A 433 11.62 1.06 -0.11
C PRO A 433 10.09 1.19 0.09
N TYR A 434 9.55 2.40 0.23
CA TYR A 434 8.10 2.62 0.32
C TYR A 434 7.47 2.97 -1.03
N VAL A 435 8.28 3.19 -2.06
CA VAL A 435 7.81 3.41 -3.44
C VAL A 435 7.12 2.13 -3.95
N ALA A 436 5.85 2.24 -4.35
CA ALA A 436 4.99 1.10 -4.71
C ALA A 436 3.85 1.50 -5.67
N SER A 437 3.20 0.52 -6.31
CA SER A 437 2.00 0.74 -7.16
C SER A 437 2.24 1.84 -8.22
N ALA A 438 1.31 2.78 -8.41
CA ALA A 438 1.52 3.97 -9.27
C ALA A 438 2.82 4.75 -8.95
N GLY A 439 3.31 4.68 -7.72
CA GLY A 439 4.62 5.20 -7.29
C GLY A 439 5.79 4.50 -7.98
N SER A 440 5.76 3.17 -8.04
CA SER A 440 6.78 2.39 -8.77
C SER A 440 6.61 2.51 -10.28
N LEU A 441 5.39 2.60 -10.81
CA LEU A 441 5.17 2.90 -12.23
C LEU A 441 5.85 4.22 -12.62
N PHE A 442 5.53 5.30 -11.90
CA PHE A 442 6.18 6.60 -12.10
C PHE A 442 7.70 6.52 -12.02
N ALA A 443 8.23 5.91 -10.96
CA ALA A 443 9.67 5.81 -10.75
C ALA A 443 10.36 5.01 -11.87
N SER A 444 9.71 3.96 -12.38
CA SER A 444 10.23 3.11 -13.46
C SER A 444 10.24 3.86 -14.80
N LEU A 445 9.15 4.58 -15.11
CA LEU A 445 9.05 5.45 -16.28
C LEU A 445 10.16 6.49 -16.27
N VAL A 446 10.35 7.20 -15.16
CA VAL A 446 11.41 8.23 -15.02
C VAL A 446 12.81 7.61 -15.09
N LYS A 447 13.07 6.47 -14.42
CA LYS A 447 14.35 5.72 -14.49
C LYS A 447 14.67 5.28 -15.92
N SER A 448 13.65 4.98 -16.73
CA SER A 448 13.83 4.52 -18.12
C SER A 448 14.27 5.64 -19.11
N ASP A 449 14.27 6.90 -18.66
CA ASP A 449 14.74 8.03 -19.46
C ASP A 449 16.23 8.31 -19.25
N GLU A 450 16.94 8.64 -20.33
CA GLU A 450 18.41 8.75 -20.35
C GLU A 450 18.96 9.93 -19.53
N ASN A 451 18.14 10.95 -19.28
CA ASN A 451 18.50 12.14 -18.52
C ASN A 451 18.24 12.01 -17.00
N THR A 452 17.96 10.80 -16.51
CA THR A 452 17.64 10.54 -15.10
C THR A 452 18.82 9.90 -14.36
N ILE A 453 19.04 10.36 -13.13
CA ILE A 453 19.90 9.72 -12.13
C ILE A 453 19.04 9.35 -10.93
N VAL A 454 19.05 8.08 -10.53
CA VAL A 454 18.26 7.57 -9.40
C VAL A 454 19.13 7.32 -8.18
N ILE A 455 18.70 7.83 -7.03
CA ILE A 455 19.44 7.78 -5.77
C ILE A 455 18.52 7.26 -4.68
N GLY A 456 19.04 6.34 -3.86
CA GLY A 456 18.36 5.90 -2.65
C GLY A 456 18.43 4.39 -2.46
N GLU A 457 17.28 3.76 -2.26
CA GLU A 457 17.18 2.33 -2.01
C GLU A 457 16.14 1.69 -2.92
N GLU A 458 16.28 0.39 -3.16
CA GLU A 458 15.36 -0.38 -4.00
C GLU A 458 13.91 -0.20 -3.51
N SER A 459 13.02 0.17 -4.44
CA SER A 459 11.59 0.33 -4.19
C SER A 459 10.93 -1.00 -3.84
N LEU A 460 9.76 -0.97 -3.21
CA LEU A 460 8.97 -2.17 -2.93
C LEU A 460 8.19 -2.68 -4.15
N GLY A 461 7.70 -1.76 -5.00
CA GLY A 461 7.05 -2.10 -6.27
C GLY A 461 8.05 -2.36 -7.40
N GLY A 462 7.64 -3.18 -8.38
CA GLY A 462 8.51 -3.69 -9.45
C GLY A 462 8.84 -2.69 -10.56
N TYR A 463 9.98 -2.88 -11.23
CA TYR A 463 10.40 -2.03 -12.37
C TYR A 463 9.65 -2.34 -13.68
N TYR A 464 9.45 -3.63 -13.99
CA TYR A 464 8.90 -4.05 -15.29
C TYR A 464 7.37 -4.15 -15.29
N GLY A 465 6.75 -4.37 -14.13
CA GLY A 465 5.35 -4.75 -14.05
C GLY A 465 4.91 -5.00 -12.61
N HIS A 466 3.61 -4.98 -12.39
CA HIS A 466 2.99 -5.36 -11.13
C HIS A 466 1.60 -5.92 -11.36
N THR A 467 0.98 -6.44 -10.31
CA THR A 467 -0.42 -6.87 -10.32
C THR A 467 -1.16 -6.00 -9.34
N GLY A 468 -1.67 -4.85 -9.81
CA GLY A 468 -2.03 -3.73 -8.92
C GLY A 468 -3.36 -3.03 -9.23
N HIS A 469 -4.00 -3.31 -10.37
CA HIS A 469 -5.29 -2.69 -10.70
C HIS A 469 -6.45 -3.59 -10.30
N ILE A 470 -7.54 -2.93 -9.91
CA ILE A 470 -8.81 -3.54 -9.53
C ILE A 470 -8.62 -4.51 -8.35
N PRO A 471 -8.57 -3.99 -7.10
CA PRO A 471 -8.48 -4.83 -5.93
C PRO A 471 -9.80 -5.57 -5.69
N MET A 472 -9.72 -6.87 -5.42
CA MET A 472 -10.85 -7.70 -5.02
C MET A 472 -10.62 -8.31 -3.65
N THR A 473 -11.69 -8.41 -2.86
CA THR A 473 -11.64 -9.03 -1.53
C THR A 473 -12.63 -10.17 -1.42
N TYR A 474 -12.13 -11.33 -0.96
CA TYR A 474 -12.90 -12.53 -0.72
C TYR A 474 -12.83 -12.94 0.76
N GLU A 475 -13.96 -13.32 1.36
CA GLU A 475 -14.05 -13.80 2.74
C GLU A 475 -14.19 -15.33 2.76
N LEU A 476 -13.23 -16.02 3.41
CA LEU A 476 -13.24 -17.48 3.48
C LEU A 476 -14.41 -18.00 4.34
N PRO A 477 -15.03 -19.14 3.98
CA PRO A 477 -16.32 -19.55 4.53
C PRO A 477 -16.31 -19.85 6.01
N ASN A 478 -15.26 -20.48 6.55
CA ASN A 478 -15.18 -20.82 7.95
C ASN A 478 -14.37 -19.77 8.72
N SER A 479 -13.08 -19.61 8.44
CA SER A 479 -12.17 -18.71 9.16
C SER A 479 -12.57 -17.24 9.12
N LYS A 480 -13.33 -16.81 8.11
CA LYS A 480 -13.64 -15.40 7.82
C LYS A 480 -12.40 -14.53 7.60
N LEU A 481 -11.26 -15.14 7.30
CA LEU A 481 -10.10 -14.43 6.80
C LEU A 481 -10.47 -13.78 5.48
N ARG A 482 -10.02 -12.54 5.30
CA ARG A 482 -10.25 -11.78 4.06
C ARG A 482 -8.97 -11.78 3.25
N LEU A 483 -9.04 -12.38 2.08
CA LEU A 483 -7.99 -12.38 1.07
C LEU A 483 -8.25 -11.22 0.13
N THR A 484 -7.28 -10.32 0.00
CA THR A 484 -7.33 -9.20 -0.95
C THR A 484 -6.13 -9.29 -1.90
N PHE A 485 -6.39 -9.11 -3.19
CA PHE A 485 -5.37 -9.01 -4.23
C PHE A 485 -5.95 -8.25 -5.42
N SER A 486 -5.08 -7.79 -6.31
CA SER A 486 -5.51 -7.14 -7.55
C SER A 486 -5.60 -8.16 -8.68
N ILE A 487 -6.56 -7.97 -9.60
CA ILE A 487 -6.88 -8.97 -10.64
C ILE A 487 -6.30 -8.66 -12.02
N VAL A 488 -5.68 -7.50 -12.19
CA VAL A 488 -5.02 -7.10 -13.43
C VAL A 488 -3.52 -7.28 -13.28
N ASP A 489 -2.95 -8.17 -14.10
CA ASP A 489 -1.51 -8.25 -14.29
C ASP A 489 -1.09 -7.36 -15.46
N LEU A 490 -0.05 -6.56 -15.27
CA LEU A 490 0.43 -5.62 -16.29
C LEU A 490 1.96 -5.61 -16.43
N GLU A 491 2.39 -5.20 -17.62
CA GLU A 491 3.77 -4.86 -17.98
C GLU A 491 3.85 -3.37 -18.30
N GLN A 492 4.68 -2.63 -17.57
CA GLN A 492 4.80 -1.18 -17.68
C GLN A 492 5.49 -0.79 -19.00
N ASP A 493 5.20 0.41 -19.53
CA ASP A 493 5.85 0.94 -20.73
C ASP A 493 7.24 1.53 -20.43
N VAL A 494 8.16 0.66 -20.02
CA VAL A 494 9.53 1.02 -19.64
C VAL A 494 10.55 0.43 -20.61
N LYS A 495 11.70 1.10 -20.74
CA LYS A 495 12.84 0.55 -21.50
C LYS A 495 13.50 -0.57 -20.70
N GLU A 496 13.97 -1.60 -21.40
CA GLU A 496 14.87 -2.59 -20.82
C GLU A 496 16.23 -1.95 -20.51
N LEU A 497 16.68 -2.08 -19.26
CA LEU A 497 17.97 -1.56 -18.81
C LEU A 497 18.82 -2.69 -18.23
N SER A 498 20.11 -2.69 -18.52
CA SER A 498 21.02 -3.77 -18.09
C SER A 498 21.22 -3.86 -16.57
N ASP A 499 20.98 -2.75 -15.86
CA ASP A 499 21.06 -2.65 -14.40
C ASP A 499 19.73 -2.98 -13.70
N GLN A 500 18.64 -3.21 -14.45
CA GLN A 500 17.33 -3.59 -13.91
C GLN A 500 17.00 -5.05 -14.24
N LYS A 501 16.54 -5.81 -13.25
CA LYS A 501 16.21 -7.23 -13.41
C LYS A 501 14.72 -7.48 -13.19
N PHE A 502 14.17 -8.42 -13.95
CA PHE A 502 12.80 -8.86 -13.75
C PHE A 502 12.61 -9.44 -12.34
N GLY A 503 11.57 -8.97 -11.64
CA GLY A 503 11.27 -9.38 -10.27
C GLY A 503 11.99 -8.59 -9.17
N ASP A 504 12.85 -7.64 -9.52
CA ASP A 504 13.40 -6.67 -8.56
C ASP A 504 12.53 -5.39 -8.54
N GLY A 505 12.69 -4.58 -7.50
CA GLY A 505 12.21 -3.21 -7.51
C GLY A 505 13.03 -2.32 -8.46
N ILE A 506 12.75 -1.02 -8.46
CA ILE A 506 13.60 -0.04 -9.14
C ILE A 506 14.94 0.03 -8.39
N LEU A 507 16.01 -0.45 -9.02
CA LEU A 507 17.36 -0.36 -8.45
C LEU A 507 17.95 1.04 -8.72
N PRO A 508 18.51 1.72 -7.70
CA PRO A 508 19.07 3.05 -7.87
C PRO A 508 20.44 3.00 -8.56
N ASP A 509 20.78 4.04 -9.33
CA ASP A 509 22.14 4.24 -9.86
C ASP A 509 23.15 4.45 -8.73
N PHE A 510 22.71 5.13 -7.65
CA PHE A 510 23.49 5.31 -6.44
C PHE A 510 22.71 4.81 -5.22
N LYS A 511 23.12 3.66 -4.69
CA LYS A 511 22.59 3.13 -3.44
C LYS A 511 23.07 3.97 -2.25
N VAL A 512 22.13 4.57 -1.53
CA VAL A 512 22.38 5.45 -0.37
C VAL A 512 21.44 5.06 0.77
N VAL A 513 21.97 4.34 1.77
CA VAL A 513 21.24 3.74 2.90
C VAL A 513 21.53 4.50 4.19
N GLN A 514 20.52 4.74 5.03
CA GLN A 514 20.68 5.44 6.31
C GLN A 514 21.55 4.62 7.27
N THR A 515 22.62 5.22 7.79
CA THR A 515 23.42 4.61 8.86
C THR A 515 22.80 4.86 10.22
N HIS A 516 23.24 4.10 11.23
CA HIS A 516 22.87 4.40 12.61
C HIS A 516 23.23 5.83 13.03
N GLU A 517 24.42 6.32 12.66
CA GLU A 517 24.84 7.70 12.96
C GLU A 517 23.90 8.72 12.33
N ASP A 518 23.49 8.51 11.09
CA ASP A 518 22.58 9.41 10.38
C ASP A 518 21.19 9.45 11.02
N PHE A 519 20.69 8.29 11.46
CA PHE A 519 19.45 8.17 12.20
C PHE A 519 19.50 8.97 13.51
N ILE A 520 20.54 8.79 14.33
CA ILE A 520 20.68 9.53 15.58
C ILE A 520 20.75 11.04 15.33
N ASN A 521 21.43 11.46 14.26
CA ASN A 521 21.57 12.87 13.94
C ASN A 521 20.42 13.44 13.07
N ASN A 522 19.38 12.65 12.78
CA ASN A 522 18.26 13.04 11.91
C ASN A 522 18.72 13.68 10.57
N LYS A 523 19.67 13.03 9.90
CA LYS A 523 20.25 13.49 8.61
C LYS A 523 19.51 12.90 7.41
N ASP A 524 19.15 13.75 6.44
CA ASP A 524 18.66 13.33 5.12
C ASP A 524 19.83 13.06 4.18
N ILE A 525 20.37 11.85 4.27
CA ILE A 525 21.57 11.48 3.53
C ILE A 525 21.39 11.42 2.02
N GLN A 526 20.21 11.04 1.51
CA GLN A 526 20.01 10.93 0.07
C GLN A 526 19.96 12.33 -0.56
N LEU A 527 19.23 13.26 0.06
CA LEU A 527 19.22 14.65 -0.37
C LEU A 527 20.59 15.32 -0.19
N ASN A 528 21.28 15.07 0.94
CA ASN A 528 22.60 15.63 1.19
C ASN A 528 23.67 15.10 0.23
N PHE A 529 23.61 13.81 -0.11
CA PHE A 529 24.49 13.17 -1.08
C PHE A 529 24.40 13.87 -2.43
N GLU A 530 23.18 14.13 -2.90
CA GLU A 530 23.00 14.81 -4.18
C GLU A 530 23.42 16.28 -4.13
N ILE A 531 23.02 17.03 -3.10
CA ILE A 531 23.47 18.42 -2.92
C ILE A 531 25.01 18.48 -2.95
N GLY A 532 25.68 17.48 -2.36
CA GLY A 532 27.13 17.34 -2.39
C GLY A 532 27.71 17.06 -3.78
N LYS A 533 27.01 16.31 -4.64
CA LYS A 533 27.40 16.06 -6.04
C LYS A 533 27.21 17.29 -6.91
N ILE A 534 26.04 17.94 -6.85
CA ILE A 534 25.75 19.14 -7.64
C ILE A 534 26.75 20.25 -7.35
N LYS A 535 27.14 20.44 -6.08
CA LYS A 535 28.15 21.45 -5.70
C LYS A 535 29.55 21.19 -6.24
N LYS A 536 29.85 19.97 -6.70
CA LYS A 536 31.16 19.59 -7.25
C LYS A 536 31.21 19.67 -8.77
N LEU A 537 30.05 19.88 -9.43
CA LEU A 537 29.91 20.17 -10.86
C LEU A 537 29.96 21.69 -11.06
#